data_AF-A0A920VYZ4-F1
#
_entry.id   AF-A0A920VYZ4-F1
#
_cell.length_a   1.000
_cell.length_b   1.000
_cell.length_c   1.000
_cell.angle_alpha   90.00
_cell.angle_beta   90.00
_cell.angle_gamma   90.00
#
_symmetry.space_group_name_H-M   'P 1'
#
loop_
_entity.id
_entity.type
_entity.pdbx_description
1 polymer ?
#
loop_
_entity_poly.entity_id
_entity_poly.type
_entity_poly.pdbx_seq_one_letter_code
_entity_poly.pdbx_strand_id
1 'polypeptide(L)'
;MLVLTRAPPFTPSLYNNNVQIIQNKETAVIFTEMIHDARIVPLVDKPALSDDIRLWSGDSRGYWDGDALVVETKNFNGYRQTFGAAGNNYNASLTERFTRVAYDQVDYEFTIDDPSIFSDRITAVVPMIKMAGQMYEYACHEGNYGMINTLRGARVEDELISEGVEIGERD
;
A
#
# COMPACT_ATOMS: atom_id res chain seq x y z
N MET A 1 10.27 -8.09 3.61
CA MET A 1 9.70 -6.80 3.20
C MET A 1 9.29 -6.91 1.74
N LEU A 2 8.09 -6.48 1.37
CA LEU A 2 7.36 -6.70 0.10
C LEU A 2 6.93 -5.33 -0.50
N VAL A 3 6.40 -5.17 -1.74
CA VAL A 3 6.30 -3.86 -2.49
C VAL A 3 4.84 -3.43 -2.89
N LEU A 4 4.17 -2.41 -2.29
CA LEU A 4 2.73 -2.02 -2.24
C LEU A 4 2.34 -0.72 -1.42
N THR A 5 1.16 -0.11 -1.71
CA THR A 5 0.56 1.06 -1.00
C THR A 5 -0.07 0.80 0.40
N ARG A 6 -0.51 1.85 1.12
CA ARG A 6 -1.00 1.79 2.53
C ARG A 6 -2.21 0.90 2.80
N ALA A 7 -3.26 1.01 2.00
CA ALA A 7 -4.56 0.46 2.37
C ALA A 7 -5.11 -0.50 1.31
N PRO A 8 -5.70 -1.61 1.74
CA PRO A 8 -5.93 -2.77 0.90
C PRO A 8 -7.06 -2.51 -0.13
N PRO A 9 -7.07 -3.19 -1.28
CA PRO A 9 -6.00 -4.09 -1.72
C PRO A 9 -4.76 -3.31 -2.11
N PHE A 10 -3.64 -4.00 -1.99
CA PHE A 10 -2.36 -3.44 -2.28
C PHE A 10 -2.00 -3.48 -3.75
N THR A 11 -1.63 -2.33 -4.31
CA THR A 11 -1.14 -2.21 -5.69
C THR A 11 0.21 -1.49 -5.69
N PRO A 12 1.13 -1.82 -6.64
CA PRO A 12 2.39 -1.09 -6.78
C PRO A 12 2.16 0.40 -7.04
N SER A 13 2.97 1.26 -6.44
CA SER A 13 2.97 2.71 -6.61
C SER A 13 4.38 3.23 -6.93
N LEU A 14 4.51 4.53 -7.22
CA LEU A 14 5.79 5.19 -7.47
C LEU A 14 6.67 5.30 -6.21
N TYR A 15 6.08 5.16 -5.01
CA TYR A 15 6.78 5.31 -3.73
C TYR A 15 6.09 4.48 -2.63
N ASN A 16 6.82 4.27 -1.52
CA ASN A 16 6.37 3.56 -0.31
C ASN A 16 5.72 2.21 -0.55
N ASN A 17 6.46 1.37 -1.23
CA ASN A 17 5.94 0.07 -1.51
C ASN A 17 6.22 -0.90 -0.34
N ASN A 18 6.98 -0.57 0.69
CA ASN A 18 7.41 -1.63 1.59
C ASN A 18 6.27 -2.17 2.51
N VAL A 19 6.12 -3.49 2.58
CA VAL A 19 5.19 -4.20 3.49
C VAL A 19 5.93 -5.27 4.27
N GLN A 20 5.63 -5.38 5.56
CA GLN A 20 6.16 -6.40 6.45
C GLN A 20 5.00 -7.18 7.04
N ILE A 21 5.00 -8.49 6.80
CA ILE A 21 4.04 -9.41 7.42
C ILE A 21 4.72 -10.03 8.63
N ILE A 22 4.16 -9.77 9.80
CA ILE A 22 4.60 -10.32 11.08
C ILE A 22 3.49 -11.25 11.54
N GLN A 23 3.80 -12.49 11.91
CA GLN A 23 2.78 -13.44 12.31
C GLN A 23 3.16 -14.20 13.57
N ASN A 24 2.15 -14.53 14.35
CA ASN A 24 2.21 -15.56 15.37
C ASN A 24 1.07 -16.56 15.14
N LYS A 25 0.80 -17.44 16.10
CA LYS A 25 -0.24 -18.46 15.96
C LYS A 25 -1.67 -17.91 15.89
N GLU A 26 -1.91 -16.72 16.42
CA GLU A 26 -3.25 -16.17 16.63
C GLU A 26 -3.53 -14.91 15.82
N THR A 27 -2.50 -14.29 15.25
CA THR A 27 -2.59 -12.97 14.62
C THR A 27 -1.50 -12.83 13.57
N ALA A 28 -1.89 -12.29 12.42
CA ALA A 28 -0.99 -11.69 11.45
C ALA A 28 -1.11 -10.16 11.54
N VAL A 29 0.01 -9.47 11.43
CA VAL A 29 0.09 -8.02 11.33
C VAL A 29 0.67 -7.73 9.96
N ILE A 30 -0.08 -7.00 9.16
CA ILE A 30 0.36 -6.50 7.87
C ILE A 30 0.73 -5.04 8.09
N PHE A 31 2.03 -4.78 8.14
CA PHE A 31 2.59 -3.46 8.42
C PHE A 31 3.07 -2.82 7.13
N THR A 32 2.56 -1.64 6.79
CA THR A 32 2.94 -0.91 5.58
C THR A 32 3.87 0.25 5.92
N GLU A 33 4.90 0.47 5.11
CA GLU A 33 5.85 1.57 5.22
C GLU A 33 5.11 2.91 5.21
N MET A 34 4.20 3.10 4.25
CA MET A 34 3.41 4.32 4.15
C MET A 34 2.57 4.54 5.42
N ILE A 35 2.95 5.57 6.19
CA ILE A 35 2.27 6.04 7.42
C ILE A 35 2.34 5.01 8.58
N HIS A 36 3.17 3.96 8.47
CA HIS A 36 3.32 2.94 9.52
C HIS A 36 1.99 2.30 9.93
N ASP A 37 1.11 2.07 8.97
CA ASP A 37 -0.20 1.46 9.23
C ASP A 37 0.00 -0.01 9.64
N ALA A 38 -0.43 -0.34 10.86
CA ALA A 38 -0.39 -1.70 11.39
C ALA A 38 -1.79 -2.32 11.30
N ARG A 39 -2.05 -3.06 10.22
CA ARG A 39 -3.31 -3.80 10.07
C ARG A 39 -3.23 -5.11 10.83
N ILE A 40 -4.05 -5.23 11.87
CA ILE A 40 -4.14 -6.43 12.69
C ILE A 40 -5.18 -7.37 12.08
N VAL A 41 -4.76 -8.59 11.79
CA VAL A 41 -5.58 -9.66 11.22
C VAL A 41 -5.63 -10.82 12.21
N PRO A 42 -6.72 -10.95 12.99
CA PRO A 42 -6.91 -12.13 13.84
C PRO A 42 -6.99 -13.40 13.01
N LEU A 43 -6.29 -14.45 13.44
CA LEU A 43 -6.29 -15.81 12.84
C LEU A 43 -7.05 -16.82 13.70
N VAL A 44 -7.76 -16.31 14.71
CA VAL A 44 -8.57 -17.08 15.65
C VAL A 44 -10.04 -16.74 15.42
N ASP A 45 -10.92 -17.66 15.79
CA ASP A 45 -12.34 -17.41 15.78
C ASP A 45 -12.68 -16.25 16.73
N LYS A 46 -13.06 -15.12 16.14
CA LYS A 46 -13.48 -13.91 16.83
C LYS A 46 -14.71 -13.37 16.11
N PRO A 47 -15.73 -12.92 16.85
CA PRO A 47 -16.89 -12.28 16.24
C PRO A 47 -16.48 -11.15 15.29
N ALA A 48 -17.07 -11.15 14.11
CA ALA A 48 -16.99 -10.02 13.20
C ALA A 48 -17.58 -8.77 13.88
N LEU A 49 -17.10 -7.60 13.49
CA LEU A 49 -17.72 -6.35 13.94
C LEU A 49 -19.16 -6.25 13.44
N SER A 50 -20.02 -5.62 14.25
CA SER A 50 -21.38 -5.25 13.80
C SER A 50 -21.29 -4.41 12.53
N ASP A 51 -22.27 -4.57 11.64
CA ASP A 51 -22.41 -3.76 10.42
C ASP A 51 -22.55 -2.25 10.70
N ASP A 52 -22.88 -1.87 11.94
CA ASP A 52 -22.93 -0.47 12.37
C ASP A 52 -21.53 0.14 12.61
N ILE A 53 -20.51 -0.70 12.81
CA ILE A 53 -19.13 -0.27 13.06
C ILE A 53 -18.35 -0.41 11.76
N ARG A 54 -17.88 0.74 11.24
CA ARG A 54 -17.14 0.82 9.98
C ARG A 54 -15.77 1.46 10.18
N LEU A 55 -14.75 0.90 9.55
CA LEU A 55 -13.35 1.30 9.71
C LEU A 55 -12.75 1.77 8.38
N TRP A 56 -11.69 2.57 8.45
CA TRP A 56 -10.95 3.04 7.27
C TRP A 56 -10.32 1.90 6.46
N SER A 57 -9.69 0.96 7.15
CA SER A 57 -9.04 -0.22 6.55
C SER A 57 -9.93 -1.47 6.59
N GLY A 58 -11.19 -1.33 7.00
CA GLY A 58 -12.12 -2.43 7.22
C GLY A 58 -11.81 -3.30 8.45
N ASP A 59 -12.67 -4.28 8.70
CA ASP A 59 -12.48 -5.36 9.67
C ASP A 59 -11.90 -6.58 8.95
N SER A 60 -10.60 -6.85 9.18
CA SER A 60 -9.90 -7.98 8.56
C SER A 60 -9.94 -9.22 9.44
N ARG A 61 -10.20 -10.38 8.85
CA ARG A 61 -10.18 -11.70 9.46
C ARG A 61 -9.37 -12.64 8.60
N GLY A 62 -8.50 -13.44 9.22
CA GLY A 62 -7.61 -14.31 8.46
C GLY A 62 -7.73 -15.77 8.86
N TYR A 63 -7.35 -16.62 7.93
CA TYR A 63 -7.22 -18.06 8.15
C TYR A 63 -6.16 -18.63 7.19
N TRP A 64 -5.70 -19.85 7.48
CA TRP A 64 -4.77 -20.57 6.61
C TRP A 64 -5.54 -21.52 5.70
N ASP A 65 -5.27 -21.43 4.40
CA ASP A 65 -5.70 -22.40 3.39
C ASP A 65 -4.44 -23.05 2.80
N GLY A 66 -4.08 -24.23 3.34
CA GLY A 66 -2.79 -24.85 3.08
C GLY A 66 -1.63 -23.94 3.49
N ASP A 67 -0.80 -23.58 2.51
CA ASP A 67 0.36 -22.69 2.69
C ASP A 67 0.05 -21.20 2.45
N ALA A 68 -1.21 -20.85 2.18
CA ALA A 68 -1.63 -19.49 1.92
C ALA A 68 -2.34 -18.86 3.11
N LEU A 69 -1.93 -17.64 3.47
CA LEU A 69 -2.69 -16.80 4.40
C LEU A 69 -3.80 -16.12 3.61
N VAL A 70 -5.05 -16.44 3.92
CA VAL A 70 -6.23 -15.77 3.38
C VAL A 70 -6.70 -14.72 4.36
N VAL A 71 -7.01 -13.53 3.89
CA VAL A 71 -7.53 -12.41 4.67
C VAL A 71 -8.80 -11.88 4.01
N GLU A 72 -9.92 -12.00 4.71
CA GLU A 72 -11.19 -11.41 4.30
C GLU A 72 -11.41 -10.11 5.06
N THR A 73 -11.75 -9.04 4.34
CA THR A 73 -11.98 -7.72 4.91
C THR A 73 -13.32 -7.17 4.46
N LYS A 74 -14.12 -6.74 5.43
CA LYS A 74 -15.43 -6.09 5.24
C LYS A 74 -15.52 -4.81 6.08
N ASN A 75 -16.70 -4.23 6.20
CA ASN A 75 -16.99 -3.11 7.11
C ASN A 75 -16.15 -1.86 6.85
N PHE A 76 -15.92 -1.53 5.58
CA PHE A 76 -15.31 -0.25 5.23
C PHE A 76 -16.26 0.93 5.42
N ASN A 77 -15.71 2.12 5.64
CA ASN A 77 -16.46 3.33 5.96
C ASN A 77 -17.12 4.06 4.77
N GLY A 78 -16.84 3.68 3.53
CA GLY A 78 -17.40 4.34 2.34
C GLY A 78 -16.76 5.67 1.97
N TYR A 79 -15.70 6.11 2.65
CA TYR A 79 -15.02 7.38 2.35
C TYR A 79 -13.80 7.23 1.43
N ARG A 80 -13.61 6.04 0.86
CA ARG A 80 -12.52 5.73 -0.09
C ARG A 80 -13.10 5.06 -1.33
N GLN A 81 -12.45 5.29 -2.47
CA GLN A 81 -12.70 4.56 -3.70
C GLN A 81 -12.52 3.04 -3.50
N THR A 82 -13.42 2.25 -4.08
CA THR A 82 -13.38 0.79 -4.02
C THR A 82 -12.16 0.25 -4.74
N PHE A 83 -11.93 0.69 -5.99
CA PHE A 83 -10.76 0.32 -6.77
C PHE A 83 -10.40 1.40 -7.78
N GLY A 84 -9.11 1.69 -7.90
CA GLY A 84 -8.64 2.82 -8.71
C GLY A 84 -9.29 4.14 -8.28
N ALA A 85 -9.89 4.86 -9.24
CA ALA A 85 -10.59 6.11 -9.00
C ALA A 85 -12.12 5.95 -8.90
N ALA A 86 -12.62 4.72 -8.73
CA ALA A 86 -14.06 4.42 -8.77
C ALA A 86 -14.60 3.87 -7.44
N GLY A 87 -15.82 4.31 -7.12
CA GLY A 87 -16.65 3.76 -6.06
C GLY A 87 -16.60 4.46 -4.71
N ASN A 88 -17.38 3.92 -3.79
CA ASN A 88 -17.26 4.19 -2.37
C ASN A 88 -17.28 2.81 -1.73
N ASN A 89 -16.21 2.40 -1.07
CA ASN A 89 -15.99 1.01 -0.64
C ASN A 89 -16.99 0.49 0.43
N TYR A 90 -18.12 1.17 0.65
CA TYR A 90 -19.11 0.89 1.68
C TYR A 90 -19.66 -0.55 1.60
N ASN A 91 -19.98 -1.01 0.39
CA ASN A 91 -20.48 -2.36 0.12
C ASN A 91 -19.39 -3.32 -0.34
N ALA A 92 -18.12 -2.91 -0.31
CA ALA A 92 -17.04 -3.72 -0.79
C ALA A 92 -16.71 -4.83 0.22
N SER A 93 -16.46 -6.02 -0.32
CA SER A 93 -15.75 -7.09 0.37
C SER A 93 -14.45 -7.38 -0.38
N LEU A 94 -13.41 -7.62 0.39
CA LEU A 94 -12.07 -7.85 -0.13
C LEU A 94 -11.55 -9.18 0.40
N THR A 95 -11.17 -10.07 -0.50
CA THR A 95 -10.46 -11.30 -0.16
C THR A 95 -9.03 -11.20 -0.69
N GLU A 96 -8.06 -11.30 0.21
CA GLU A 96 -6.64 -11.27 -0.08
C GLU A 96 -6.03 -12.64 0.22
N ARG A 97 -5.12 -13.10 -0.63
CA ARG A 97 -4.44 -14.39 -0.47
C ARG A 97 -2.95 -14.20 -0.67
N PHE A 98 -2.18 -14.44 0.39
CA PHE A 98 -0.72 -14.35 0.41
C PHE A 98 -0.15 -15.77 0.36
N THR A 99 0.40 -16.15 -0.80
CA THR A 99 0.96 -17.49 -1.03
C THR A 99 2.47 -17.39 -1.18
N ARG A 100 3.23 -18.06 -0.31
CA ARG A 100 4.69 -18.09 -0.45
C ARG A 100 5.09 -19.10 -1.54
N VAL A 101 5.41 -18.60 -2.73
CA VAL A 101 5.76 -19.43 -3.90
C VAL A 101 7.25 -19.76 -4.00
N ALA A 102 8.10 -18.97 -3.33
CA ALA A 102 9.53 -19.24 -3.22
C ALA A 102 10.11 -18.74 -1.88
N TYR A 103 11.40 -18.98 -1.64
CA TYR A 103 12.07 -18.49 -0.42
C TYR A 103 11.97 -16.96 -0.27
N ASP A 104 12.06 -16.24 -1.39
CA ASP A 104 12.10 -14.78 -1.50
C ASP A 104 10.90 -14.22 -2.27
N GLN A 105 9.86 -15.01 -2.55
CA GLN A 105 8.71 -14.56 -3.31
C GLN A 105 7.39 -14.96 -2.64
N VAL A 106 6.45 -14.01 -2.62
CA VAL A 106 5.06 -14.19 -2.21
C VAL A 106 4.17 -13.70 -3.34
N ASP A 107 3.27 -14.54 -3.81
CA ASP A 107 2.18 -14.12 -4.69
C ASP A 107 1.04 -13.63 -3.83
N TYR A 108 0.68 -12.36 -4.02
CA TYR A 108 -0.47 -11.74 -3.39
C TYR A 108 -1.58 -11.63 -4.43
N GLU A 109 -2.61 -12.41 -4.24
CA GLU A 109 -3.82 -12.32 -5.01
C GLU A 109 -4.86 -11.55 -4.21
N PHE A 110 -5.63 -10.69 -4.87
CA PHE A 110 -6.80 -10.08 -4.25
C PHE A 110 -8.00 -10.16 -5.16
N THR A 111 -9.18 -10.31 -4.56
CA THR A 111 -10.48 -10.25 -5.21
C THR A 111 -11.33 -9.22 -4.47
N ILE A 112 -11.84 -8.25 -5.22
CA ILE A 112 -12.78 -7.24 -4.73
C ILE A 112 -14.16 -7.61 -5.27
N ASP A 113 -15.14 -7.68 -4.38
CA ASP A 113 -16.55 -7.82 -4.71
C ASP A 113 -17.33 -6.61 -4.15
N ASP A 114 -17.81 -5.76 -5.06
CA ASP A 114 -18.64 -4.59 -4.78
C ASP A 114 -19.68 -4.42 -5.90
N PRO A 115 -20.84 -5.10 -5.80
CA PRO A 115 -21.86 -5.09 -6.84
C PRO A 115 -22.56 -3.74 -6.97
N SER A 116 -22.34 -2.81 -6.02
CA SER A 116 -22.90 -1.46 -6.10
C SER A 116 -22.11 -0.55 -7.05
N ILE A 117 -20.85 -0.91 -7.33
CA ILE A 117 -19.93 -0.11 -8.15
C ILE A 117 -19.54 -0.86 -9.44
N PHE A 118 -19.27 -2.16 -9.37
CA PHE A 118 -18.76 -2.95 -10.51
C PHE A 118 -19.77 -4.00 -10.95
N SER A 119 -19.79 -4.30 -12.27
CA SER A 119 -20.66 -5.33 -12.84
C SER A 119 -20.19 -6.76 -12.56
N ASP A 120 -18.91 -6.93 -12.22
CA ASP A 120 -18.30 -8.21 -11.87
C ASP A 120 -17.18 -7.98 -10.86
N ARG A 121 -16.71 -9.06 -10.23
CA ARG A 121 -15.58 -9.04 -9.30
C ARG A 121 -14.28 -8.66 -10.02
N ILE A 122 -13.41 -7.96 -9.31
CA ILE A 122 -12.07 -7.59 -9.80
C ILE A 122 -11.06 -8.47 -9.09
N THR A 123 -10.31 -9.25 -9.85
CA THR A 123 -9.22 -10.09 -9.33
C THR A 123 -7.89 -9.71 -9.96
N ALA A 124 -6.83 -9.62 -9.16
CA ALA A 124 -5.47 -9.42 -9.65
C ALA A 124 -4.44 -10.13 -8.77
N VAL A 125 -3.30 -10.47 -9.38
CA VAL A 125 -2.14 -11.06 -8.71
C VAL A 125 -0.98 -10.08 -8.81
N VAL A 126 -0.37 -9.77 -7.66
CA VAL A 126 0.81 -8.92 -7.55
C VAL A 126 1.94 -9.76 -6.95
N PRO A 127 2.96 -10.12 -7.75
CA PRO A 127 4.13 -10.80 -7.23
C PRO A 127 4.92 -9.87 -6.30
N MET A 128 5.32 -10.37 -5.14
CA MET A 128 6.11 -9.63 -4.16
C MET A 128 7.44 -10.29 -3.91
N ILE A 129 8.50 -9.50 -3.98
CA ILE A 129 9.86 -9.97 -3.74
C ILE A 129 10.33 -9.55 -2.35
N LYS A 130 11.10 -10.43 -1.70
CA LYS A 130 11.71 -10.18 -0.40
C LYS A 130 12.88 -9.21 -0.58
N MET A 131 12.71 -8.02 -0.04
CA MET A 131 13.78 -7.02 0.07
C MET A 131 14.63 -7.27 1.32
N ALA A 132 15.95 -7.07 1.19
CA ALA A 132 16.89 -7.06 2.31
C ALA A 132 16.91 -5.69 2.99
N GLY A 133 17.01 -5.66 4.33
CA GLY A 133 17.04 -4.42 5.12
C GLY A 133 15.82 -4.26 6.04
N GLN A 134 15.83 -3.18 6.83
CA GLN A 134 14.75 -2.80 7.74
C GLN A 134 13.81 -1.80 7.06
N MET A 135 12.52 -1.86 7.42
CA MET A 135 11.54 -0.91 6.89
C MET A 135 11.88 0.46 7.46
N TYR A 136 12.17 1.41 6.58
CA TYR A 136 12.53 2.76 6.97
C TYR A 136 11.28 3.57 7.29
N GLU A 137 11.49 4.68 8.01
CA GLU A 137 10.41 5.59 8.36
C GLU A 137 9.79 6.20 7.10
N TYR A 138 8.46 6.21 7.01
CA TYR A 138 7.79 7.11 6.08
C TYR A 138 7.86 8.56 6.58
N ALA A 139 8.97 9.22 6.26
CA ALA A 139 9.16 10.64 6.47
C ALA A 139 9.28 11.35 5.13
N CYS A 140 8.54 12.45 4.94
CA CYS A 140 8.78 13.37 3.81
C CYS A 140 10.10 14.16 3.95
N HIS A 141 10.96 13.87 4.94
CA HIS A 141 12.22 14.57 5.15
C HIS A 141 13.31 13.70 5.79
N GLU A 142 14.19 13.19 4.93
CA GLU A 142 15.63 13.46 5.02
C GLU A 142 16.19 13.43 3.58
N GLY A 143 16.55 14.59 3.03
CA GLY A 143 17.12 14.69 1.67
C GLY A 143 16.26 15.32 0.57
N ASN A 144 15.26 16.15 0.89
CA ASN A 144 14.65 17.05 -0.10
C ASN A 144 15.63 18.19 -0.43
N TYR A 145 16.72 17.85 -1.12
CA TYR A 145 17.65 18.80 -1.70
C TYR A 145 17.06 19.48 -2.94
N GLY A 146 15.81 19.19 -3.33
CA GLY A 146 15.15 19.80 -4.47
C GLY A 146 15.24 21.32 -4.39
N MET A 147 14.80 21.90 -3.28
CA MET A 147 14.88 23.36 -3.08
C MET A 147 16.33 23.88 -3.09
N ILE A 148 17.26 23.21 -2.42
CA ILE A 148 18.67 23.63 -2.36
C ILE A 148 19.31 23.56 -3.75
N ASN A 149 19.06 22.49 -4.50
CA ASN A 149 19.63 22.26 -5.83
C ASN A 149 19.00 23.19 -6.87
N THR A 150 17.70 23.48 -6.78
CA THR A 150 17.04 24.50 -7.61
C THR A 150 17.64 25.87 -7.37
N LEU A 151 17.82 26.28 -6.10
CA LEU A 151 18.43 27.57 -5.76
C LEU A 151 19.91 27.63 -6.13
N ARG A 152 20.66 26.53 -5.99
CA ARG A 152 22.06 26.43 -6.46
C ARG A 152 22.14 26.53 -7.97
N GLY A 153 21.25 25.87 -8.70
CA GLY A 153 21.15 25.96 -10.16
C GLY A 153 20.91 27.40 -10.61
N ALA A 154 19.97 28.11 -9.96
CA ALA A 154 19.71 29.52 -10.24
C ALA A 154 20.93 30.42 -9.95
N ARG A 155 21.70 30.16 -8.89
CA ARG A 155 22.93 30.94 -8.61
C ARG A 155 24.04 30.72 -9.63
N VAL A 156 24.21 29.49 -10.09
CA VAL A 156 25.16 29.18 -11.17
C VAL A 156 24.73 29.87 -12.46
N GLU A 157 23.42 29.92 -12.72
CA GLU A 157 22.83 30.66 -13.84
C GLU A 157 23.14 32.17 -13.72
N ASP A 158 22.91 32.78 -12.56
CA ASP A 158 23.25 34.19 -12.28
C ASP A 158 24.75 34.50 -12.50
N GLU A 159 25.64 33.61 -12.05
CA GLU A 159 27.10 33.74 -12.25
C GLU A 159 27.47 33.70 -13.73
N LEU A 160 26.94 32.73 -14.48
CA LEU A 160 27.18 32.61 -15.92
C LEU A 160 26.70 33.83 -16.71
N ILE A 161 25.53 34.39 -16.34
CA ILE A 161 25.04 35.67 -16.91
C ILE A 161 26.02 36.80 -16.62
N SER A 162 26.54 36.88 -15.39
CA SER A 162 27.49 37.94 -15.01
C SER A 162 28.84 37.85 -15.74
N GLU A 163 29.23 36.63 -16.15
CA GLU A 163 30.42 36.36 -16.95
C GLU A 163 30.18 36.53 -18.46
N GLY A 164 28.97 36.90 -18.87
CA GLY A 164 28.60 37.16 -20.26
C GLY A 164 28.26 35.92 -21.08
N VAL A 165 27.96 34.79 -20.43
CA VAL A 165 27.53 33.56 -21.08
C VAL A 165 26.02 33.66 -21.39
N GLU A 166 25.65 33.54 -22.66
CA GLU A 166 24.24 33.47 -23.08
C GLU A 166 23.65 32.10 -22.75
N ILE A 167 22.58 32.10 -21.94
CA ILE A 167 21.86 30.91 -21.51
C ILE A 167 20.47 30.98 -22.15
N GLY A 168 20.13 29.99 -22.99
CA GLY A 168 18.85 29.95 -23.70
C GLY A 168 17.66 29.71 -22.76
N GLU A 169 16.48 30.22 -23.14
CA GLU A 169 15.24 30.03 -22.36
C GLU A 169 14.92 28.54 -22.17
N ARG A 170 14.45 28.19 -20.96
CA ARG A 170 14.02 26.84 -20.61
C ARG A 170 12.55 26.67 -21.03
N ASP A 171 12.32 25.87 -22.07
CA ASP A 171 10.99 25.34 -22.45
C ASP A 171 10.43 24.36 -21.41
#